data_AF-A0A8J6JPL0-F1
#
_entry.id   AF-A0A8J6JPL0-F1
#
_cell.length_a   1.000
_cell.length_b   1.000
_cell.length_c   1.000
_cell.angle_alpha   90.00
_cell.angle_beta   90.00
_cell.angle_gamma   90.00
#
_symmetry.space_group_name_H-M   'P 1'
#
loop_
_entity.id
_entity.type
_entity.pdbx_description
1 polymer ?
#
loop_
_entity_poly.entity_id
_entity_poly.type
_entity_poly.pdbx_seq_one_letter_code
_entity_poly.pdbx_strand_id
1 'polypeptide(L)'
;MLAFAALLLGASALIAPQVAEARVGHGVRAADAPHAATRPAHRVTRAQAGRRHHARSHRRSQHASRRVASNTFNAAYVPVAAGSLASTTQFQGSPRAACLDATRRAELAHGIPAGLLTAIALSESGLHAYAMNIGGRAVFPEAPEAAASLLRAASGRDSVMAGCLQVNARVHARGETWPLDARLSADWGGALLARWGQDYGWADALRRWHGGSVAATPRLVCRVRAKLDVTQPGSTLFNEFNCNASREDRTRRNAEAHFTIATIDSL
;
A
#
# COMPACT_ATOMS: atom_id res chain seq x y z
N MET A 1 5.94 -55.96 -54.62
CA MET A 1 5.14 -56.98 -53.91
C MET A 1 4.42 -56.26 -52.78
N LEU A 2 3.24 -55.71 -53.06
CA LEU A 2 1.89 -56.32 -52.88
C LEU A 2 1.44 -56.24 -51.41
N ALA A 3 0.24 -55.79 -51.01
CA ALA A 3 -0.88 -55.08 -51.64
C ALA A 3 -2.02 -54.92 -50.60
N PHE A 4 -2.74 -53.79 -50.69
CA PHE A 4 -4.21 -53.58 -50.59
C PHE A 4 -5.06 -54.09 -49.39
N ALA A 5 -5.80 -53.17 -48.74
CA ALA A 5 -7.28 -52.96 -48.78
C ALA A 5 -7.97 -53.41 -47.47
N ALA A 6 -9.08 -52.88 -46.92
CA ALA A 6 -10.17 -51.95 -47.28
C ALA A 6 -10.76 -51.38 -45.94
N LEU A 7 -11.16 -50.11 -45.78
CA LEU A 7 -12.43 -49.43 -46.16
C LEU A 7 -13.69 -49.84 -45.34
N LEU A 8 -14.26 -48.92 -44.52
CA LEU A 8 -15.62 -48.33 -44.65
C LEU A 8 -16.19 -47.70 -43.33
N LEU A 9 -16.45 -46.38 -43.44
CA LEU A 9 -17.65 -45.59 -43.08
C LEU A 9 -18.37 -45.70 -41.70
N GLY A 10 -18.70 -44.52 -41.16
CA GLY A 10 -19.83 -44.33 -40.24
C GLY A 10 -19.87 -43.00 -39.50
N ALA A 11 -20.13 -41.88 -40.20
CA ALA A 11 -20.45 -40.59 -39.59
C ALA A 11 -21.96 -40.34 -39.69
N SER A 12 -22.61 -40.02 -38.57
CA SER A 12 -24.00 -39.54 -38.53
C SER A 12 -24.06 -38.21 -37.78
N ALA A 13 -24.44 -37.17 -38.53
CA ALA A 13 -24.79 -35.85 -38.05
C ALA A 13 -26.28 -35.80 -37.66
N LEU A 14 -26.59 -35.07 -36.57
CA LEU A 14 -27.93 -34.57 -36.23
C LEU A 14 -27.75 -33.07 -35.96
N ILE A 15 -28.01 -32.21 -36.95
CA ILE A 15 -29.27 -31.50 -37.21
C ILE A 15 -29.72 -30.61 -36.04
N ALA A 16 -29.54 -29.30 -36.22
CA ALA A 16 -30.13 -28.21 -35.46
C ALA A 16 -31.59 -27.94 -35.87
N PRO A 17 -32.33 -27.15 -35.08
CA PRO A 17 -33.37 -26.30 -35.64
C PRO A 17 -33.15 -24.81 -35.32
N GLN A 18 -33.19 -23.98 -36.36
CA GLN A 18 -33.78 -22.63 -36.34
C GLN A 18 -35.24 -22.79 -36.82
N VAL A 19 -36.24 -21.95 -36.58
CA VAL A 19 -36.37 -20.48 -36.55
C VAL A 19 -37.77 -20.18 -35.93
N ALA A 20 -37.98 -19.01 -35.31
CA ALA A 20 -39.16 -18.16 -35.57
C ALA A 20 -39.15 -16.90 -34.67
N GLU A 21 -39.06 -15.74 -35.33
CA GLU A 21 -39.36 -14.41 -34.79
C GLU A 21 -40.88 -14.20 -34.69
N ALA A 22 -41.33 -13.43 -33.69
CA ALA A 22 -42.62 -12.75 -33.73
C ALA A 22 -42.45 -11.29 -33.28
N ARG A 23 -42.96 -10.38 -34.10
CA ARG A 23 -42.94 -8.91 -33.96
C ARG A 23 -44.17 -8.38 -33.21
N VAL A 24 -43.92 -7.35 -32.39
CA VAL A 24 -44.66 -6.07 -32.19
C VAL A 24 -46.13 -6.10 -31.71
N GLY A 25 -46.39 -5.37 -30.62
CA GLY A 25 -47.69 -4.78 -30.27
C GLY A 25 -47.61 -3.79 -29.10
N HIS A 26 -48.14 -2.58 -29.30
CA HIS A 26 -48.29 -1.41 -28.40
C HIS A 26 -48.75 -1.75 -26.96
N GLY A 27 -48.41 -1.06 -25.86
CA GLY A 27 -48.20 0.38 -25.62
C GLY A 27 -49.37 0.92 -24.78
N VAL A 28 -49.21 1.12 -23.46
CA VAL A 28 -50.08 1.96 -22.59
C VAL A 28 -49.28 2.47 -21.37
N ARG A 29 -49.36 3.79 -21.13
CA ARG A 29 -48.93 4.56 -19.93
C ARG A 29 -49.85 4.22 -18.73
N ALA A 30 -49.54 4.32 -17.45
CA ALA A 30 -49.01 5.45 -16.69
C ALA A 30 -48.96 5.07 -15.19
N ALA A 31 -48.27 5.92 -14.42
CA ALA A 31 -48.61 6.36 -13.06
C ALA A 31 -48.03 5.62 -11.82
N ASP A 32 -47.41 6.47 -11.00
CA ASP A 32 -47.36 6.51 -9.53
C ASP A 32 -46.25 5.77 -8.75
N ALA A 33 -45.33 6.60 -8.23
CA ALA A 33 -44.53 6.40 -7.02
C ALA A 33 -45.37 6.78 -5.76
N PRO A 34 -44.85 6.82 -4.52
CA PRO A 34 -43.73 6.11 -3.89
C PRO A 34 -44.17 5.39 -2.57
N HIS A 35 -43.41 4.40 -2.08
CA HIS A 35 -43.50 4.01 -0.67
C HIS A 35 -42.16 4.18 0.04
N ALA A 36 -42.09 5.26 0.80
CA ALA A 36 -41.11 5.53 1.83
C ALA A 36 -41.37 4.63 3.04
N ALA A 37 -40.41 3.77 3.39
CA ALA A 37 -40.41 3.01 4.63
C ALA A 37 -39.65 3.79 5.71
N THR A 38 -40.39 4.23 6.71
CA THR A 38 -39.97 4.87 7.95
C THR A 38 -39.10 3.95 8.81
N ARG A 39 -37.92 4.43 9.22
CA ARG A 39 -37.09 3.80 10.28
C ARG A 39 -37.30 4.57 11.58
N PRO A 40 -37.60 3.91 12.72
CA PRO A 40 -37.63 4.59 14.01
C PRO A 40 -36.20 4.75 14.57
N ALA A 41 -35.93 5.95 15.09
CA ALA A 41 -34.68 6.31 15.74
C ALA A 41 -34.59 5.68 17.14
N HIS A 42 -33.54 4.90 17.39
CA HIS A 42 -33.19 4.46 18.73
C HIS A 42 -32.46 5.58 19.49
N ARG A 43 -33.09 6.01 20.57
CA ARG A 43 -32.63 6.97 21.58
C ARG A 43 -31.44 6.40 22.35
N VAL A 44 -30.26 7.01 22.19
CA VAL A 44 -29.08 6.73 23.03
C VAL A 44 -29.17 7.56 24.30
N THR A 45 -29.38 6.92 25.45
CA THR A 45 -29.23 7.54 26.77
C THR A 45 -27.75 7.56 27.16
N ARG A 46 -27.20 8.77 27.33
CA ARG A 46 -25.83 9.01 27.77
C ARG A 46 -25.81 9.08 29.30
N ALA A 47 -25.42 7.99 29.97
CA ALA A 47 -25.14 8.01 31.40
C ALA A 47 -23.75 8.60 31.66
N GLN A 48 -23.72 9.63 32.50
CA GLN A 48 -22.54 10.36 32.97
C GLN A 48 -21.69 9.47 33.90
N ALA A 49 -20.41 9.30 33.57
CA ALA A 49 -19.41 8.76 34.50
C ALA A 49 -18.54 9.91 35.02
N GLY A 50 -18.65 10.14 36.33
CA GLY A 50 -17.98 11.21 37.07
C GLY A 50 -16.46 11.07 37.09
N ARG A 51 -15.76 12.19 36.86
CA ARG A 51 -14.32 12.30 37.03
C ARG A 51 -14.03 12.70 38.48
N ARG A 52 -13.36 11.82 39.22
CA ARG A 52 -12.78 12.14 40.53
C ARG A 52 -11.44 12.84 40.33
N HIS A 53 -11.36 14.07 40.83
CA HIS A 53 -10.13 14.84 40.96
C HIS A 53 -9.28 14.26 42.10
N HIS A 54 -8.05 13.84 41.81
CA HIS A 54 -7.03 13.63 42.84
C HIS A 54 -5.92 14.66 42.64
N ALA A 55 -5.91 15.63 43.55
CA ALA A 55 -4.86 16.61 43.75
C ALA A 55 -3.56 15.90 44.18
N ARG A 56 -2.47 16.12 43.44
CA ARG A 56 -1.12 15.74 43.88
C ARG A 56 -0.52 16.91 44.65
N SER A 57 -0.23 16.66 45.92
CA SER A 57 0.43 17.58 46.84
C SER A 57 1.92 17.71 46.50
N HIS A 58 2.38 18.96 46.54
CA HIS A 58 3.78 19.34 46.50
C HIS A 58 4.52 18.83 47.72
N ARG A 59 5.70 18.21 47.52
CA ARG A 59 6.76 18.17 48.54
C ARG A 59 8.02 18.79 47.96
N ARG A 60 8.29 20.00 48.43
CA ARG A 60 9.60 20.66 48.42
C ARG A 60 10.53 19.87 49.33
N SER A 61 11.70 19.50 48.82
CA SER A 61 12.87 19.17 49.65
C SER A 61 14.00 20.08 49.22
N GLN A 62 14.27 21.08 50.04
CA GLN A 62 15.43 21.94 49.96
C GLN A 62 16.60 21.17 50.57
N HIS A 63 17.62 20.85 49.78
CA HIS A 63 18.88 20.33 50.28
C HIS A 63 20.01 21.32 50.08
N ALA A 64 20.75 21.47 51.17
CA ALA A 64 21.70 22.50 51.48
C ALA A 64 22.94 22.49 50.57
N SER A 65 23.44 23.71 50.40
CA SER A 65 24.68 24.11 49.76
C SER A 65 25.90 23.36 50.31
N ARG A 66 26.76 22.88 49.41
CA ARG A 66 28.20 22.77 49.67
C ARG A 66 28.97 23.42 48.54
N ARG A 67 29.74 24.44 48.92
CA ARG A 67 30.67 25.18 48.07
C ARG A 67 31.81 24.25 47.67
N VAL A 68 32.14 24.20 46.38
CA VAL A 68 33.41 23.64 45.90
C VAL A 68 34.12 24.77 45.17
N ALA A 69 35.38 24.96 45.56
CA ALA A 69 36.24 26.05 45.17
C ALA A 69 36.51 26.08 43.66
N SER A 70 36.49 27.30 43.12
CA SER A 70 36.78 27.64 41.73
C SER A 70 38.30 27.65 41.53
N ASN A 71 38.83 26.66 40.79
CA ASN A 71 40.19 26.73 40.26
C ASN A 71 40.13 27.28 38.83
N THR A 72 40.60 28.50 38.67
CA THR A 72 40.82 29.18 37.39
C THR A 72 42.07 28.62 36.72
N PHE A 73 41.88 27.75 35.73
CA PHE A 73 42.91 27.43 34.74
C PHE A 73 42.60 28.20 33.46
N ASN A 74 43.40 29.23 33.18
CA ASN A 74 43.43 29.93 31.90
C ASN A 74 44.05 28.99 30.85
N ALA A 75 43.20 28.30 30.09
CA ALA A 75 43.59 27.64 28.85
C ALA A 75 43.16 28.53 27.68
N ALA A 76 44.14 29.03 26.93
CA ALA A 76 43.91 29.72 25.67
C ALA A 76 43.24 28.73 24.68
N TYR A 77 41.94 28.89 24.48
CA TYR A 77 41.19 28.16 23.46
C TYR A 77 41.54 28.72 22.08
N VAL A 78 42.32 27.96 21.30
CA VAL A 78 42.37 28.14 19.85
C VAL A 78 41.08 27.51 19.29
N PRO A 79 40.19 28.28 18.63
CA PRO A 79 39.03 27.68 18.01
C PRO A 79 39.50 26.95 16.75
N VAL A 80 39.73 25.64 16.86
CA VAL A 80 39.73 24.78 15.67
C VAL A 80 38.29 24.76 15.19
N ALA A 81 38.03 25.48 14.09
CA ALA A 81 36.75 25.41 13.39
C ALA A 81 36.55 23.97 12.92
N ALA A 82 35.87 23.17 13.73
CA ALA A 82 35.28 21.91 13.30
C ALA A 82 34.17 22.26 12.31
N GLY A 83 34.53 22.35 11.03
CA GLY A 83 33.58 22.40 9.94
C GLY A 83 32.77 21.12 9.97
N SER A 84 31.60 21.17 10.60
CA SER A 84 30.58 20.13 10.47
C SER A 84 30.11 20.14 9.03
N LEU A 85 30.76 19.33 8.19
CA LEU A 85 30.17 18.80 6.98
C LEU A 85 29.04 17.87 7.43
N ALA A 86 27.90 18.45 7.79
CA ALA A 86 26.65 17.74 7.75
C ALA A 86 26.40 17.45 6.27
N SER A 87 26.94 16.33 5.78
CA SER A 87 26.51 15.73 4.53
C SER A 87 25.06 15.34 4.71
N THR A 88 24.15 16.30 4.50
CA THR A 88 22.79 15.97 4.12
C THR A 88 22.94 15.25 2.80
N THR A 89 22.95 13.92 2.84
CA THR A 89 22.75 13.08 1.67
C THR A 89 21.36 13.43 1.15
N GLN A 90 21.30 14.48 0.33
CA GLN A 90 20.12 14.77 -0.46
C GLN A 90 19.86 13.49 -1.24
N PHE A 91 18.64 12.96 -1.13
CA PHE A 91 18.22 11.82 -1.91
C PHE A 91 18.19 12.29 -3.38
N GLN A 92 19.28 12.05 -4.13
CA GLN A 92 19.46 12.48 -5.52
C GLN A 92 18.68 11.57 -6.49
N GLY A 93 17.45 11.20 -6.14
CA GLY A 93 16.63 10.30 -6.95
C GLY A 93 15.17 10.76 -6.96
N SER A 94 14.47 10.47 -8.06
CA SER A 94 13.04 10.76 -8.14
C SER A 94 12.27 10.03 -7.02
N PRO A 95 11.04 10.46 -6.68
CA PRO A 95 10.20 9.72 -5.74
C PRO A 95 9.96 8.27 -6.17
N ARG A 96 10.08 7.97 -7.47
CA ARG A 96 9.92 6.62 -8.01
C ARG A 96 11.15 5.75 -7.77
N ALA A 97 12.33 6.27 -8.06
CA ALA A 97 13.60 5.62 -7.74
C ALA A 97 13.73 5.36 -6.23
N ALA A 98 13.32 6.33 -5.40
CA ALA A 98 13.37 6.21 -3.94
C ALA A 98 12.55 5.04 -3.38
N CYS A 99 11.33 4.85 -3.88
CA CYS A 99 10.49 3.72 -3.46
C CYS A 99 11.05 2.40 -3.99
N LEU A 100 11.53 2.35 -5.24
CA LEU A 100 12.13 1.14 -5.82
C LEU A 100 13.35 0.66 -5.04
N ASP A 101 14.29 1.56 -4.73
CA ASP A 101 15.45 1.22 -3.88
C ASP A 101 15.00 0.74 -2.49
N ALA A 102 14.08 1.49 -1.87
CA ALA A 102 13.63 1.17 -0.53
C ALA A 102 12.96 -0.20 -0.43
N THR A 103 12.13 -0.59 -1.40
CA THR A 103 11.48 -1.92 -1.38
C THR A 103 12.48 -3.03 -1.59
N ARG A 104 13.43 -2.89 -2.53
CA ARG A 104 14.48 -3.90 -2.75
C ARG A 104 15.36 -4.07 -1.51
N ARG A 105 15.76 -2.98 -0.87
CA ARG A 105 16.54 -3.05 0.37
C ARG A 105 15.75 -3.71 1.50
N ALA A 106 14.46 -3.39 1.64
CA ALA A 106 13.61 -4.00 2.65
C ALA A 106 13.34 -5.49 2.37
N GLU A 107 13.25 -5.93 1.11
CA GLU A 107 13.14 -7.34 0.76
C GLU A 107 14.33 -8.14 1.31
N LEU A 108 15.55 -7.64 1.07
CA LEU A 108 16.77 -8.25 1.58
C LEU A 108 16.84 -8.22 3.11
N ALA A 109 16.51 -7.09 3.73
CA ALA A 109 16.62 -6.91 5.18
C ALA A 109 15.65 -7.80 5.97
N HIS A 110 14.45 -8.05 5.43
CA HIS A 110 13.38 -8.79 6.12
C HIS A 110 13.17 -10.22 5.60
N GLY A 111 13.99 -10.68 4.65
CA GLY A 111 13.87 -12.01 4.07
C GLY A 111 12.55 -12.21 3.31
N ILE A 112 12.07 -11.17 2.63
CA ILE A 112 10.89 -11.23 1.76
C ILE A 112 11.35 -11.74 0.38
N PRO A 113 10.58 -12.61 -0.30
CA PRO A 113 10.89 -13.04 -1.66
C PRO A 113 11.20 -11.87 -2.58
N ALA A 114 12.29 -11.99 -3.34
CA ALA A 114 12.75 -10.95 -4.25
C ALA A 114 11.61 -10.47 -5.18
N GLY A 115 11.48 -9.16 -5.30
CA GLY A 115 10.47 -8.50 -6.12
C GLY A 115 9.06 -8.45 -5.53
N LEU A 116 8.74 -9.18 -4.45
CA LEU A 116 7.38 -9.22 -3.89
C LEU A 116 6.97 -7.89 -3.27
N LEU A 117 7.80 -7.28 -2.41
CA LEU A 117 7.47 -5.99 -1.80
C LEU A 117 7.43 -4.88 -2.86
N THR A 118 8.30 -4.97 -3.85
CA THR A 118 8.33 -4.08 -5.01
C THR A 118 7.05 -4.22 -5.85
N ALA A 119 6.54 -5.44 -6.06
CA ALA A 119 5.26 -5.70 -6.74
C ALA A 119 4.06 -5.16 -5.94
N ILE A 120 4.11 -5.24 -4.60
CA ILE A 120 3.13 -4.62 -3.72
C ILE A 120 3.18 -3.10 -3.88
N ALA A 121 4.35 -2.47 -3.79
CA ALA A 121 4.49 -1.03 -3.96
C ALA A 121 4.03 -0.54 -5.35
N LEU A 122 4.27 -1.31 -6.42
CA LEU A 122 3.69 -1.06 -7.74
C LEU A 122 2.15 -1.12 -7.73
N SER A 123 1.54 -1.95 -6.89
CA SER A 123 0.09 -2.02 -6.74
C SER A 123 -0.46 -0.87 -5.91
N GLU A 124 0.28 -0.42 -4.91
CA GLU A 124 -0.16 0.59 -3.95
C GLU A 124 0.02 2.02 -4.49
N SER A 125 1.20 2.33 -5.01
CA SER A 125 1.59 3.71 -5.34
C SER A 125 2.13 3.87 -6.76
N GLY A 126 2.26 2.78 -7.53
CA GLY A 126 3.03 2.80 -8.78
C GLY A 126 4.50 3.15 -8.54
N LEU A 127 5.04 2.71 -7.39
CA LEU A 127 6.36 3.04 -6.86
C LEU A 127 6.57 4.51 -6.49
N HIS A 128 5.55 5.33 -6.29
CA HIS A 128 5.78 6.74 -5.97
C HIS A 128 5.91 6.99 -4.45
N ALA A 129 7.11 7.36 -3.97
CA ALA A 129 7.40 7.55 -2.54
C ALA A 129 6.47 8.53 -1.82
N TYR A 130 5.96 9.54 -2.52
CA TYR A 130 5.05 10.55 -1.97
C TYR A 130 3.59 10.42 -2.40
N ALA A 131 3.19 9.30 -3.03
CA ALA A 131 1.79 9.10 -3.42
C ALA A 131 0.89 9.19 -2.20
N MET A 132 -0.24 9.88 -2.33
CA MET A 132 -1.27 9.84 -1.29
C MET A 132 -2.64 9.62 -1.90
N ASN A 133 -3.46 8.86 -1.18
CA ASN A 133 -4.89 8.85 -1.37
C ASN A 133 -5.52 9.61 -0.20
N ILE A 134 -6.05 10.81 -0.47
CA ILE A 134 -6.71 11.68 0.51
C ILE A 134 -8.20 11.68 0.23
N GLY A 135 -8.98 11.00 1.08
CA GLY A 135 -10.44 10.95 0.95
C GLY A 135 -10.93 10.33 -0.37
N GLY A 136 -10.15 9.43 -0.98
CA GLY A 136 -10.46 8.82 -2.28
C GLY A 136 -9.76 9.49 -3.46
N ARG A 137 -9.13 10.66 -3.27
CA ARG A 137 -8.43 11.38 -4.33
C ARG A 137 -6.93 11.07 -4.30
N ALA A 138 -6.41 10.58 -5.43
CA ALA A 138 -4.98 10.36 -5.62
C ALA A 138 -4.24 11.68 -5.87
N VAL A 139 -3.10 11.87 -5.21
CA VAL A 139 -2.18 12.99 -5.41
C VAL A 139 -0.73 12.48 -5.43
N PHE A 140 0.10 13.07 -6.28
CA PHE A 140 1.49 12.66 -6.50
C PHE A 140 2.41 13.89 -6.52
N PRO A 141 2.73 14.48 -5.36
CA PRO A 141 3.63 15.61 -5.28
C PRO A 141 5.06 15.14 -5.56
N GLU A 142 5.83 15.89 -6.34
CA GLU A 142 7.21 15.52 -6.65
C GLU A 142 8.21 16.00 -5.57
N ALA A 143 7.87 17.05 -4.82
CA ALA A 143 8.72 17.62 -3.77
C ALA A 143 8.35 17.12 -2.35
N PRO A 144 9.34 16.74 -1.52
CA PRO A 144 9.08 16.21 -0.18
C PRO A 144 8.37 17.21 0.74
N GLU A 145 8.71 18.51 0.67
CA GLU A 145 8.08 19.55 1.49
C GLU A 145 6.60 19.74 1.13
N ALA A 146 6.29 19.71 -0.18
CA ALA A 146 4.92 19.79 -0.67
C ALA A 146 4.10 18.57 -0.22
N ALA A 147 4.68 17.37 -0.32
CA ALA A 147 4.05 16.14 0.16
C ALA A 147 3.78 16.17 1.66
N ALA A 148 4.77 16.59 2.45
CA ALA A 148 4.66 16.69 3.90
C ALA A 148 3.61 17.75 4.32
N SER A 149 3.53 18.87 3.60
CA SER A 149 2.51 19.89 3.82
C SER A 149 1.10 19.36 3.57
N LEU A 150 0.90 18.67 2.44
CA LEU A 150 -0.37 18.04 2.09
C LEU A 150 -0.79 16.99 3.12
N LEU A 151 0.13 16.11 3.55
CA LEU A 151 -0.15 15.08 4.54
C LEU A 151 -0.57 15.69 5.89
N ARG A 152 0.16 16.70 6.37
CA ARG A 152 -0.19 17.41 7.60
C ARG A 152 -1.56 18.06 7.51
N ALA A 153 -1.88 18.71 6.39
CA ALA A 153 -3.19 19.33 6.18
C ALA A 153 -4.36 18.31 6.17
N ALA A 154 -4.13 17.11 5.63
CA ALA A 154 -5.15 16.07 5.53
C ALA A 154 -5.37 15.27 6.83
N SER A 155 -4.35 15.18 7.69
CA SER A 155 -4.27 14.29 8.87
C SER A 155 -5.38 14.48 9.93
N GLY A 156 -6.18 15.55 9.84
CA GLY A 156 -7.25 15.85 10.79
C GLY A 156 -8.69 15.50 10.35
N ARG A 157 -8.95 15.21 9.07
CA ARG A 157 -10.33 15.14 8.54
C ARG A 157 -10.63 13.93 7.65
N ASP A 158 -9.64 13.44 6.91
CA ASP A 158 -9.87 12.45 5.85
C ASP A 158 -9.20 11.09 6.15
N SER A 159 -9.68 10.04 5.47
CA SER A 159 -8.91 8.81 5.35
C SER A 159 -7.72 9.08 4.45
N VAL A 160 -6.50 8.91 4.97
CA VAL A 160 -5.26 9.16 4.22
C VAL A 160 -4.41 7.90 4.19
N MET A 161 -4.13 7.42 2.98
CA MET A 161 -3.09 6.44 2.71
C MET A 161 -1.89 7.18 2.12
N ALA A 162 -0.68 6.92 2.61
CA ALA A 162 0.49 7.74 2.30
C ALA A 162 1.72 6.90 1.95
N GLY A 163 2.41 7.41 0.93
CA GLY A 163 3.72 7.03 0.46
C GLY A 163 3.84 5.71 -0.30
N CYS A 164 5.08 5.23 -0.38
CA CYS A 164 5.50 4.08 -1.21
C CYS A 164 4.60 2.85 -1.05
N LEU A 165 4.24 2.52 0.19
CA LEU A 165 3.38 1.38 0.52
C LEU A 165 1.95 1.80 0.94
N GLN A 166 1.54 3.06 0.72
CA GLN A 166 0.19 3.52 1.08
C GLN A 166 -0.19 3.22 2.54
N VAL A 167 0.69 3.55 3.49
CA VAL A 167 0.42 3.35 4.92
C VAL A 167 -0.78 4.20 5.35
N ASN A 168 -1.70 3.63 6.13
CA ASN A 168 -2.79 4.39 6.73
C ASN A 168 -2.24 5.38 7.76
N ALA A 169 -2.09 6.64 7.36
CA ALA A 169 -1.44 7.67 8.16
C ALA A 169 -2.23 8.01 9.43
N ARG A 170 -3.56 7.92 9.38
CA ARG A 170 -4.41 8.17 10.55
C ARG A 170 -4.19 7.13 11.66
N VAL A 171 -3.92 5.88 11.29
CA VAL A 171 -3.77 4.76 12.22
C VAL A 171 -2.31 4.61 12.67
N HIS A 172 -1.35 4.71 11.77
CA HIS A 172 0.05 4.35 12.03
C HIS A 172 1.02 5.53 12.08
N ALA A 173 0.61 6.74 11.67
CA ALA A 173 1.48 7.90 11.55
C ALA A 173 0.79 9.20 11.94
N ARG A 174 -0.02 9.17 13.00
CA ARG A 174 -0.88 10.31 13.34
C ARG A 174 -0.04 11.54 13.70
N GLY A 175 -0.13 12.57 12.86
CA GLY A 175 0.65 13.81 13.03
C GLY A 175 2.10 13.70 12.55
N GLU A 176 2.48 12.56 11.96
CA GLU A 176 3.82 12.28 11.49
C GLU A 176 3.84 12.14 9.96
N THR A 177 5.00 12.38 9.36
CA THR A 177 5.19 12.31 7.90
C THR A 177 6.08 11.14 7.47
N TRP A 178 6.45 10.24 8.40
CA TRP A 178 7.29 9.09 8.09
C TRP A 178 6.76 8.17 6.99
N PRO A 179 5.43 8.05 6.71
CA PRO A 179 4.98 7.27 5.56
C PRO A 179 5.52 7.74 4.21
N LEU A 180 5.88 9.03 4.11
CA LEU A 180 6.48 9.65 2.91
C LEU A 180 7.98 9.38 2.80
N ASP A 181 8.64 8.94 3.87
CA ASP A 181 10.01 8.42 3.80
C ASP A 181 9.94 7.00 3.25
N ALA A 182 10.38 6.81 2.01
CA ALA A 182 10.33 5.52 1.34
C ALA A 182 11.06 4.42 2.12
N ARG A 183 12.20 4.72 2.76
CA ARG A 183 12.99 3.75 3.51
C ARG A 183 12.25 3.31 4.76
N LEU A 184 11.75 4.26 5.56
CA LEU A 184 10.97 3.94 6.76
C LEU A 184 9.66 3.23 6.43
N SER A 185 8.97 3.68 5.37
CA SER A 185 7.74 3.07 4.88
C SER A 185 7.94 1.62 4.45
N ALA A 186 8.94 1.37 3.60
CA ALA A 186 9.27 0.04 3.11
C ALA A 186 9.77 -0.89 4.23
N ASP A 187 10.59 -0.39 5.15
CA ASP A 187 11.10 -1.16 6.29
C ASP A 187 9.97 -1.57 7.24
N TRP A 188 9.09 -0.63 7.59
CA TRP A 188 7.93 -0.88 8.45
C TRP A 188 6.95 -1.88 7.83
N GLY A 189 6.60 -1.69 6.55
CA GLY A 189 5.69 -2.58 5.82
C GLY A 189 6.32 -3.95 5.58
N GLY A 190 7.61 -3.97 5.23
CA GLY A 190 8.39 -5.18 5.03
C GLY A 190 8.44 -6.05 6.29
N ALA A 191 8.71 -5.46 7.46
CA ALA A 191 8.72 -6.20 8.72
C ALA A 191 7.36 -6.85 9.05
N LEU A 192 6.23 -6.18 8.75
CA LEU A 192 4.89 -6.74 8.94
C LEU A 192 4.60 -7.90 7.98
N LEU A 193 4.88 -7.69 6.69
CA LEU A 193 4.68 -8.69 5.65
C LEU A 193 5.57 -9.92 5.88
N ALA A 194 6.82 -9.73 6.28
CA ALA A 194 7.73 -10.82 6.61
C ALA A 194 7.18 -11.68 7.75
N ARG A 195 6.77 -11.06 8.87
CA ARG A 195 6.14 -11.80 9.98
C ARG A 195 4.94 -12.62 9.51
N TRP A 196 3.99 -12.01 8.80
CA TRP A 196 2.81 -12.74 8.32
C TRP A 196 3.13 -13.79 7.25
N GLY A 197 4.11 -13.53 6.40
CA GLY A 197 4.54 -14.42 5.34
C GLY A 197 5.16 -15.70 5.89
N GLN A 198 5.96 -15.58 6.96
CA GLN A 198 6.55 -16.73 7.65
C GLN A 198 5.51 -17.49 8.47
N ASP A 199 4.62 -16.79 9.18
CA ASP A 199 3.64 -17.43 10.07
C ASP A 199 2.49 -18.11 9.31
N TYR A 200 2.06 -17.52 8.18
CA TYR A 200 0.80 -17.90 7.52
C TYR A 200 0.90 -18.05 5.99
N GLY A 201 2.06 -17.80 5.39
CA GLY A 201 2.26 -17.79 3.95
C GLY A 201 1.95 -16.45 3.27
N TRP A 202 2.53 -16.23 2.10
CA TRP A 202 2.55 -14.92 1.42
C TRP A 202 1.18 -14.45 0.92
N ALA A 203 0.28 -15.35 0.52
CA ALA A 203 -1.06 -14.97 0.11
C ALA A 203 -1.87 -14.41 1.30
N ASP A 204 -1.66 -14.98 2.48
CA ASP A 204 -2.32 -14.58 3.72
C ASP A 204 -1.73 -13.29 4.30
N ALA A 205 -0.42 -13.07 4.09
CA ALA A 205 0.25 -11.79 4.35
C ALA A 205 -0.31 -10.67 3.47
N LEU A 206 -0.46 -10.90 2.16
CA LEU A 206 -1.09 -9.94 1.23
C LEU A 206 -2.51 -9.60 1.65
N ARG A 207 -3.30 -10.62 2.01
CA ARG A 207 -4.67 -10.43 2.50
C ARG A 207 -4.69 -9.51 3.72
N ARG A 208 -3.85 -9.76 4.73
CA ARG A 208 -3.76 -8.91 5.94
C ARG A 208 -3.36 -7.48 5.60
N TRP A 209 -2.36 -7.30 4.75
CA TRP A 209 -1.91 -5.99 4.28
C TRP A 209 -3.07 -5.17 3.68
N HIS A 210 -3.91 -5.81 2.86
CA HIS A 210 -5.07 -5.19 2.22
C HIS A 210 -6.35 -5.19 3.07
N GLY A 211 -6.24 -5.26 4.40
CA GLY A 211 -7.39 -5.15 5.31
C GLY A 211 -8.16 -6.45 5.60
N GLY A 212 -7.62 -7.60 5.19
CA GLY A 212 -8.05 -8.91 5.69
C GLY A 212 -9.18 -9.62 4.95
N SER A 213 -9.75 -9.04 3.89
CA SER A 213 -10.92 -9.60 3.19
C SER A 213 -10.59 -10.91 2.43
N VAL A 214 -11.15 -12.02 2.90
CA VAL A 214 -11.01 -13.34 2.25
C VAL A 214 -11.60 -13.32 0.83
N ALA A 215 -12.78 -12.74 0.65
CA ALA A 215 -13.46 -12.69 -0.65
C ALA A 215 -12.67 -11.90 -1.71
N ALA A 216 -11.88 -10.90 -1.30
CA ALA A 216 -11.06 -10.11 -2.21
C ALA A 216 -9.69 -10.74 -2.52
N THR A 217 -9.27 -11.75 -1.74
CA THR A 217 -7.90 -12.29 -1.77
C THR A 217 -7.48 -12.82 -3.14
N PRO A 218 -8.28 -13.63 -3.87
CA PRO A 218 -7.85 -14.13 -5.18
C PRO A 218 -7.57 -13.00 -6.19
N ARG A 219 -8.43 -11.98 -6.23
CA ARG A 219 -8.25 -10.84 -7.14
C ARG A 219 -7.00 -10.03 -6.79
N LEU A 220 -6.76 -9.84 -5.50
CA LEU A 220 -5.57 -9.17 -5.00
C LEU A 220 -4.30 -9.93 -5.38
N VAL A 221 -4.27 -11.23 -5.10
CA VAL A 221 -3.11 -12.08 -5.38
C VAL A 221 -2.80 -12.09 -6.87
N CYS A 222 -3.81 -12.24 -7.73
CA CYS A 222 -3.61 -12.17 -9.18
C CYS A 222 -3.06 -10.81 -9.66
N ARG A 223 -3.50 -9.71 -9.06
CA ARG A 223 -2.97 -8.38 -9.37
C ARG A 223 -1.50 -8.27 -8.96
N VAL A 224 -1.12 -8.77 -7.78
CA VAL A 224 0.27 -8.75 -7.31
C VAL A 224 1.13 -9.70 -8.14
N ARG A 225 0.65 -10.89 -8.49
CA ARG A 225 1.35 -11.85 -9.35
C ARG A 225 1.73 -11.24 -10.70
N ALA A 226 0.77 -10.61 -11.39
CA ALA A 226 1.04 -9.94 -12.65
C ALA A 226 2.10 -8.81 -12.53
N LYS A 227 2.23 -8.17 -11.36
CA LYS A 227 3.27 -7.16 -11.09
C LYS A 227 4.59 -7.80 -10.69
N LEU A 228 4.55 -8.95 -10.01
CA LEU A 228 5.71 -9.75 -9.65
C LEU A 228 6.41 -10.30 -10.90
N ASP A 229 5.66 -10.65 -11.95
CA ASP A 229 6.23 -11.04 -13.25
C ASP A 229 7.15 -9.95 -13.84
N VAL A 230 6.93 -8.67 -13.48
CA VAL A 230 7.74 -7.53 -13.93
C VAL A 230 8.96 -7.34 -13.02
N THR A 231 8.76 -7.40 -11.71
CA THR A 231 9.81 -7.10 -10.73
C THR A 231 10.77 -8.28 -10.50
N GLN A 232 10.27 -9.50 -10.71
CA GLN A 232 11.00 -10.77 -10.60
C GLN A 232 10.46 -11.79 -11.62
N PRO A 233 10.85 -11.68 -12.91
CA PRO A 233 10.47 -12.63 -13.93
C PRO A 233 10.82 -14.07 -13.55
N GLY A 234 9.92 -15.02 -13.83
CA GLY A 234 10.10 -16.44 -13.51
C GLY A 234 9.81 -16.81 -12.06
N SER A 235 9.36 -15.87 -11.21
CA SER A 235 8.83 -16.21 -9.88
C SER A 235 7.68 -17.21 -9.99
N THR A 236 7.69 -18.22 -9.14
CA THR A 236 6.60 -19.21 -9.05
C THR A 236 5.59 -18.87 -7.96
N LEU A 237 5.77 -17.75 -7.27
CA LEU A 237 4.91 -17.34 -6.17
C LEU A 237 3.50 -17.05 -6.70
N PHE A 238 2.50 -17.62 -6.05
CA PHE A 238 1.08 -17.51 -6.41
C PHE A 238 0.64 -18.26 -7.68
N ASN A 239 1.45 -19.20 -8.19
CA ASN A 239 1.06 -20.06 -9.32
C ASN A 239 -0.14 -20.95 -9.00
N GLU A 240 -0.41 -21.20 -7.72
CA GLU A 240 -1.59 -21.93 -7.24
C GLU A 240 -2.92 -21.17 -7.45
N PHE A 241 -2.88 -19.87 -7.75
CA PHE A 241 -4.07 -19.07 -7.99
C PHE A 241 -4.50 -19.12 -9.46
N ASN A 242 -5.79 -19.38 -9.70
CA ASN A 242 -6.37 -19.30 -11.04
C ASN A 242 -6.69 -17.84 -11.38
N CYS A 243 -5.82 -17.21 -12.16
CA CYS A 243 -5.99 -15.82 -12.58
C CYS A 243 -6.36 -15.70 -14.04
N ASN A 244 -7.11 -14.65 -14.35
CA ASN A 244 -7.55 -14.37 -15.70
C ASN A 244 -6.40 -13.74 -16.51
N ALA A 245 -5.89 -14.47 -17.51
CA ALA A 245 -4.74 -14.07 -18.32
C ALA A 245 -4.87 -12.66 -18.92
N SER A 246 -6.00 -12.31 -19.53
CA SER A 246 -6.16 -10.99 -20.17
C SER A 246 -6.17 -9.82 -19.17
N ARG A 247 -6.63 -10.04 -17.93
CA ARG A 247 -6.52 -9.07 -16.84
C ARG A 247 -5.09 -8.98 -16.32
N GLU A 248 -4.39 -10.10 -16.20
CA GLU A 248 -2.98 -10.12 -15.81
C GLU A 248 -2.12 -9.38 -16.85
N ASP A 249 -2.31 -9.62 -18.14
CA ASP A 249 -1.56 -8.95 -19.21
C ASP A 249 -1.71 -7.44 -19.19
N ARG A 250 -2.94 -6.95 -18.94
CA ARG A 250 -3.19 -5.51 -18.79
C ARG A 250 -2.48 -4.95 -17.54
N THR A 251 -2.53 -5.69 -16.44
CA THR A 251 -1.89 -5.30 -15.18
C THR A 251 -0.37 -5.27 -15.31
N ARG A 252 0.21 -6.25 -16.01
CA ARG A 252 1.64 -6.37 -16.29
C ARG A 252 2.14 -5.19 -17.12
N ARG A 253 1.47 -4.86 -18.24
CA ARG A 253 1.82 -3.69 -19.07
C ARG A 253 1.78 -2.37 -18.29
N ASN A 254 0.78 -2.18 -17.42
CA ASN A 254 0.75 -0.99 -16.57
C ASN A 254 1.92 -0.99 -15.56
N ALA A 255 2.26 -2.13 -14.98
CA ALA A 255 3.42 -2.23 -14.10
C ALA A 255 4.75 -1.99 -14.80
N GLU A 256 4.94 -2.52 -16.02
CA GLU A 256 6.14 -2.29 -16.84
C GLU A 256 6.35 -0.79 -17.07
N ALA A 257 5.29 -0.04 -17.37
CA ALA A 257 5.39 1.42 -17.55
C ALA A 257 5.89 2.12 -16.28
N HIS A 258 5.32 1.83 -15.12
CA HIS A 258 5.76 2.44 -13.84
C HIS A 258 7.16 1.99 -13.42
N PHE A 259 7.47 0.70 -13.59
CA PHE A 259 8.76 0.12 -13.24
C PHE A 259 9.90 0.65 -14.13
N THR A 260 9.64 0.83 -15.42
CA THR A 260 10.59 1.42 -16.37
C THR A 260 10.95 2.84 -15.97
N ILE A 261 9.95 3.68 -15.67
CA ILE A 261 10.19 5.05 -15.21
C ILE A 261 11.03 5.06 -13.93
N ALA A 262 10.66 4.26 -12.93
CA ALA A 262 11.41 4.17 -11.68
C ALA A 262 12.85 3.70 -11.87
N THR A 263 13.10 2.80 -12.83
CA THR A 263 14.43 2.27 -13.13
C THR A 263 15.29 3.31 -13.85
N ILE A 264 14.73 4.03 -14.83
CA ILE A 264 15.44 5.12 -15.54
C ILE A 264 15.87 6.21 -14.56
N ASP A 265 14.98 6.59 -13.63
CA ASP A 265 15.27 7.60 -12.61
C ASP A 265 16.32 7.16 -11.56
N SER A 266 16.73 5.88 -11.58
CA SER A 266 17.72 5.32 -10.66
C SER A 266 19.13 5.23 -11.26
N LEU A 267 19.29 5.57 -12.54
CA LEU A 267 20.57 5.56 -13.29
C LEU A 267 21.22 6.94 -13.24
#